data_AF-A0A9W7Z356-F1
#
_entry.id   AF-A0A9W7Z356-F1
#
_cell.length_a   1.000
_cell.length_b   1.000
_cell.length_c   1.000
_cell.angle_alpha   90.00
_cell.angle_beta   90.00
_cell.angle_gamma   90.00
#
_symmetry.space_group_name_H-M   'P 1'
#
loop_
_entity.id
_entity.type
_entity.pdbx_description
1 polymer ?
#
loop_
_entity_poly.entity_id
_entity_poly.type
_entity_poly.pdbx_seq_one_letter_code
_entity_poly.pdbx_strand_id
1 'polypeptide(L)'
;MAVSELMRLFKIIFNMQSIVIVDEYNTPFMSMLHNSRFNESERKNIFDIYMHLLSSILKGNDYLHKSILVSVFNICDVGLGSGFSNVEVYMTHSGLSGISHVPNPFEHAFDFTVSDVWGLIN
;
A
#
# COMPACT_ATOMS: atom_id res chain seq x y z
N MET A 1 1.57 11.32 -10.56
CA MET A 1 0.86 12.07 -11.64
C MET A 1 0.17 11.15 -12.63
N ALA A 2 0.83 10.15 -13.23
CA ALA A 2 0.16 9.23 -14.18
C ALA A 2 -0.91 8.34 -13.54
N VAL A 3 -0.64 7.74 -12.38
CA VAL A 3 -1.60 6.81 -11.72
C VAL A 3 -2.82 7.57 -11.16
N SER A 4 -2.59 8.70 -10.48
CA SER A 4 -3.68 9.57 -9.99
C SER A 4 -4.59 10.04 -11.12
N GLU A 5 -4.02 10.34 -12.29
CA GLU A 5 -4.78 10.73 -13.47
C GLU A 5 -5.60 9.57 -14.05
N LEU A 6 -5.05 8.37 -14.08
CA LEU A 6 -5.80 7.17 -14.46
C LEU A 6 -7.01 6.94 -13.53
N MET A 7 -6.83 7.13 -12.22
CA MET A 7 -7.91 7.00 -11.24
C MET A 7 -8.99 8.07 -11.44
N ARG A 8 -8.59 9.31 -11.77
CA ARG A 8 -9.51 10.39 -12.15
C ARG A 8 -10.34 10.01 -13.39
N LEU A 9 -9.69 9.43 -14.40
CA LEU A 9 -10.38 8.97 -15.61
C LEU A 9 -11.36 7.83 -15.32
N PHE A 10 -11.00 6.88 -14.47
CA PHE A 10 -11.92 5.83 -14.03
C PHE A 10 -13.13 6.40 -13.29
N LYS A 11 -12.93 7.42 -12.45
CA LYS A 11 -14.03 8.12 -11.80
C LYS A 11 -14.93 8.84 -12.79
N ILE A 12 -14.39 9.44 -13.84
CA ILE A 12 -15.21 10.13 -14.86
C ILE A 12 -16.00 9.16 -15.73
N ILE A 13 -15.35 8.08 -16.18
CA ILE A 13 -15.93 7.15 -17.17
C ILE A 13 -16.93 6.19 -16.49
N PHE A 14 -16.57 5.67 -15.32
CA PHE A 14 -17.34 4.61 -14.65
C PHE A 14 -18.05 5.08 -13.37
N ASN A 15 -17.85 6.34 -12.95
CA ASN A 15 -18.33 6.87 -11.67
C ASN A 15 -17.82 6.11 -10.42
N MET A 16 -16.73 5.36 -10.54
CA MET A 16 -16.13 4.58 -9.45
C MET A 16 -14.82 5.18 -8.97
N GLN A 17 -14.62 5.21 -7.65
CA GLN A 17 -13.29 5.46 -7.07
C GLN A 17 -12.43 4.19 -7.20
N SER A 18 -11.12 4.35 -7.26
CA SER A 18 -10.19 3.24 -7.48
C SER A 18 -9.69 2.63 -6.17
N ILE A 19 -9.54 1.31 -6.15
CA ILE A 19 -8.76 0.60 -5.12
C ILE A 19 -7.38 0.30 -5.70
N VAL A 20 -6.32 0.57 -4.92
CA VAL A 20 -4.94 0.31 -5.36
C VAL A 20 -4.28 -0.69 -4.42
N ILE A 21 -3.88 -1.83 -4.98
CA ILE A 21 -3.12 -2.85 -4.26
C ILE A 21 -1.69 -2.82 -4.79
N VAL A 22 -0.73 -2.62 -3.90
CA VAL A 22 0.70 -2.68 -4.22
C VAL A 22 1.29 -3.85 -3.46
N ASP A 23 1.50 -4.95 -4.16
CA ASP A 23 2.26 -6.06 -3.62
C ASP A 23 3.75 -5.75 -3.63
N GLU A 24 4.45 -6.27 -2.64
CA GLU A 24 5.87 -6.03 -2.36
C GLU A 24 6.30 -4.54 -2.49
N TYR A 25 5.53 -3.61 -1.91
CA TYR A 25 5.78 -2.17 -2.06
C TYR A 25 7.20 -1.75 -1.62
N ASN A 26 7.84 -2.50 -0.72
CA ASN A 26 9.18 -2.20 -0.22
C ASN A 26 10.30 -2.66 -1.18
N THR A 27 10.03 -3.50 -2.18
CA THR A 27 11.06 -4.11 -3.05
C THR A 27 11.98 -3.08 -3.72
N PRO A 28 11.48 -1.97 -4.30
CA PRO A 28 12.34 -0.93 -4.87
C PRO A 28 13.31 -0.32 -3.84
N PHE A 29 12.84 -0.12 -2.61
CA PHE A 29 13.64 0.43 -1.52
C PHE A 29 14.72 -0.55 -1.04
N MET A 30 14.34 -1.83 -0.85
CA MET A 30 15.29 -2.86 -0.43
C MET A 30 16.36 -3.11 -1.50
N SER A 31 15.96 -3.15 -2.78
CA SER A 31 16.90 -3.29 -3.90
C SER A 31 17.94 -2.16 -3.92
N MET A 32 17.51 -0.93 -3.66
CA MET A 32 18.39 0.23 -3.54
C MET A 32 19.37 0.11 -2.35
N LEU A 33 18.90 -0.32 -1.18
CA LEU A 33 19.74 -0.47 0.01
C LEU A 33 20.80 -1.57 -0.12
N HIS A 34 20.46 -2.68 -0.77
CA HIS A 34 21.34 -3.84 -0.88
C HIS A 34 22.27 -3.83 -2.10
N ASN A 35 22.06 -2.92 -3.05
CA ASN A 35 22.86 -2.87 -4.28
C ASN A 35 23.98 -1.83 -4.18
N SER A 36 25.21 -2.33 -4.03
CA SER A 36 26.43 -1.52 -3.95
C SER A 36 26.80 -0.80 -5.25
N ARG A 37 26.14 -1.09 -6.37
CA ARG A 37 26.38 -0.43 -7.66
C ARG A 37 25.80 0.98 -7.73
N PHE A 38 24.77 1.26 -6.93
CA PHE A 38 24.20 2.61 -6.89
C PHE A 38 25.08 3.51 -6.03
N ASN A 39 25.40 4.69 -6.55
CA ASN A 39 25.97 5.75 -5.73
C ASN A 39 24.85 6.43 -4.88
N GLU A 40 25.25 7.29 -3.95
CA GLU A 40 24.31 7.96 -3.04
C GLU A 40 23.26 8.80 -3.78
N SER A 41 23.67 9.53 -4.82
CA SER A 41 22.77 10.37 -5.62
C SER A 41 21.75 9.53 -6.39
N GLU A 42 22.14 8.38 -6.94
CA GLU A 42 21.24 7.45 -7.62
C GLU A 42 20.23 6.86 -6.65
N ARG A 43 20.69 6.43 -5.46
CA ARG A 43 19.80 5.95 -4.41
C ARG A 43 18.75 7.00 -4.04
N LYS A 44 19.19 8.24 -3.81
CA LYS A 44 18.29 9.35 -3.50
C LYS A 44 17.26 9.60 -4.61
N ASN A 45 17.69 9.62 -5.87
CA ASN A 45 16.78 9.81 -7.00
C ASN A 45 15.73 8.69 -7.10
N ILE A 46 16.13 7.43 -6.93
CA ILE A 46 15.20 6.30 -6.95
C ILE A 46 14.19 6.43 -5.80
N PHE A 47 14.67 6.74 -4.60
CA PHE A 47 13.83 6.98 -3.43
C PHE A 47 12.82 8.10 -3.68
N ASP A 48 13.28 9.25 -4.18
CA ASP A 48 12.43 10.42 -4.43
C ASP A 48 11.38 10.14 -5.50
N ILE A 49 11.72 9.41 -6.58
CA ILE A 49 10.76 9.00 -7.62
C ILE A 49 9.70 8.07 -7.02
N TYR A 50 10.12 7.06 -6.25
CA TYR A 50 9.22 6.10 -5.66
C TYR A 50 8.29 6.74 -4.62
N MET A 51 8.83 7.63 -3.78
CA MET A 51 8.05 8.39 -2.81
C MET A 51 7.08 9.35 -3.46
N HIS A 52 7.46 10.01 -4.57
CA HIS A 52 6.53 10.82 -5.35
C HIS A 52 5.40 9.98 -5.95
N LEU A 53 5.71 8.78 -6.45
CA LEU A 53 4.70 7.85 -6.98
C LEU A 53 3.69 7.48 -5.90
N LEU A 54 4.16 6.91 -4.78
CA LEU A 54 3.30 6.52 -3.66
C LEU A 54 2.53 7.70 -3.08
N SER A 55 3.18 8.86 -2.90
CA SER A 55 2.51 10.06 -2.40
C SER A 55 1.40 10.52 -3.34
N SER A 56 1.62 10.45 -4.66
CA SER A 56 0.59 10.84 -5.64
C SER A 56 -0.62 9.91 -5.66
N ILE A 57 -0.44 8.65 -5.23
CA ILE A 57 -1.53 7.69 -5.11
C ILE A 57 -2.29 7.91 -3.80
N LEU A 58 -1.54 8.04 -2.69
CA LEU A 58 -2.06 7.89 -1.33
C LEU A 58 -2.46 9.21 -0.67
N LYS A 59 -1.83 10.34 -1.00
CA LYS A 59 -2.04 11.61 -0.29
C LYS A 59 -2.96 12.54 -1.07
N GLY A 60 -4.05 12.96 -0.43
CA GLY A 60 -4.97 13.98 -0.99
C GLY A 60 -5.54 13.60 -2.35
N ASN A 61 -5.70 12.30 -2.62
CA ASN A 61 -6.23 11.78 -3.87
C ASN A 61 -7.70 11.42 -3.71
N ASP A 62 -8.59 12.34 -4.06
CA ASP A 62 -10.06 12.19 -3.96
C ASP A 62 -10.62 11.06 -4.84
N TYR A 63 -9.81 10.54 -5.77
CA TYR A 63 -10.17 9.45 -6.66
C TYR A 63 -9.79 8.07 -6.11
N LEU A 64 -9.02 8.03 -5.02
CA LEU A 64 -8.71 6.81 -4.27
C LEU A 64 -9.86 6.50 -3.31
N HIS A 65 -10.38 5.28 -3.38
CA HIS A 65 -11.28 4.75 -2.36
C HIS A 65 -10.47 4.22 -1.17
N LYS A 66 -9.53 3.33 -1.45
CA LYS A 66 -8.66 2.68 -0.46
C LYS A 66 -7.40 2.17 -1.13
N SER A 67 -6.28 2.13 -0.41
CA SER A 67 -5.06 1.46 -0.87
C SER A 67 -4.59 0.43 0.14
N ILE A 68 -4.10 -0.70 -0.38
CA ILE A 68 -3.51 -1.79 0.39
C ILE A 68 -2.06 -1.94 -0.05
N LEU A 69 -1.14 -1.81 0.91
CA LEU A 69 0.29 -2.00 0.70
C LEU A 69 0.70 -3.30 1.37
N VAL A 70 1.17 -4.26 0.58
CA VAL A 70 1.54 -5.59 1.07
C VAL A 70 3.06 -5.75 1.03
N SER A 71 3.62 -6.23 2.13
CA SER A 71 5.04 -6.58 2.24
C SER A 71 5.29 -7.41 3.49
N VAL A 72 6.44 -8.08 3.52
CA VAL A 72 7.04 -8.65 4.74
C VAL A 72 7.50 -7.57 5.72
N PHE A 73 7.86 -6.37 5.24
CA PHE A 73 8.38 -5.28 6.06
C PHE A 73 7.29 -4.21 6.29
N ASN A 74 7.29 -3.63 7.49
CA ASN A 74 6.41 -2.52 7.83
C ASN A 74 6.87 -1.22 7.13
N ILE A 75 5.92 -0.39 6.69
CA ILE A 75 6.18 0.86 5.96
C ILE A 75 6.98 1.85 6.79
N CYS A 76 6.80 1.81 8.12
CA CYS A 76 7.59 2.58 9.06
C CYS A 76 9.03 2.07 9.15
N ASP A 77 9.24 0.76 9.12
CA ASP A 77 10.57 0.14 9.24
C ASP A 77 11.45 0.43 8.03
N VAL A 78 10.84 0.66 6.86
CA VAL A 78 11.54 1.06 5.63
C VAL A 78 11.65 2.59 5.46
N GLY A 79 11.33 3.37 6.50
CA GLY A 79 11.50 4.83 6.49
C GLY A 79 10.52 5.59 5.59
N LEU A 80 9.48 4.92 5.08
CA LEU A 80 8.46 5.52 4.19
C LEU A 80 7.25 6.08 4.97
N GLY A 81 7.12 5.76 6.26
CA GLY A 81 5.95 6.09 7.09
C GLY A 81 5.76 7.58 7.41
N SER A 82 6.83 8.38 7.46
CA SER A 82 6.74 9.81 7.85
C SER A 82 5.92 10.66 6.89
N GLY A 83 5.64 10.14 5.69
CA GLY A 83 4.79 10.79 4.72
C GLY A 83 3.29 10.53 4.91
N PHE A 84 2.88 9.49 5.64
CA PHE A 84 1.51 8.98 5.59
C PHE A 84 0.87 9.00 6.97
N SER A 85 0.02 9.99 7.24
CA SER A 85 -0.67 10.15 8.53
C SER A 85 -1.89 9.24 8.70
N ASN A 86 -2.41 8.68 7.61
CA ASN A 86 -3.66 7.93 7.57
C ASN A 86 -3.42 6.45 7.21
N VAL A 87 -2.30 5.89 7.64
CA VAL A 87 -1.96 4.47 7.40
C VAL A 87 -2.19 3.69 8.67
N GLU A 88 -3.00 2.64 8.54
CA GLU A 88 -3.14 1.61 9.55
C GLU A 88 -2.31 0.39 9.13
N VAL A 89 -1.58 -0.18 10.08
CA VAL A 89 -0.73 -1.35 9.83
C VAL A 89 -1.33 -2.57 10.48
N TYR A 90 -1.47 -3.62 9.68
CA TYR A 90 -2.02 -4.89 10.10
C TYR A 90 -0.99 -5.99 9.88
N MET A 91 -0.72 -6.80 10.90
CA MET A 91 0.10 -8.00 10.72
C MET A 91 -0.80 -9.14 10.24
N THR A 92 -0.37 -9.86 9.21
CA THR A 92 -1.13 -10.99 8.62
C THR A 92 -1.45 -12.10 9.62
N HIS A 93 -0.70 -12.19 10.72
CA HIS A 93 -0.89 -13.19 11.77
C HIS A 93 -1.67 -12.67 13.00
N SER A 94 -1.91 -11.36 13.12
CA SER A 94 -2.87 -10.85 14.11
C SER A 94 -4.29 -11.17 13.65
N GLY A 95 -5.17 -11.63 14.55
CA GLY A 95 -6.57 -11.96 14.23
C GLY A 95 -6.89 -13.45 14.02
N LEU A 96 -5.92 -14.36 14.16
CA LEU A 96 -6.20 -15.80 14.29
C LEU A 96 -6.98 -16.06 15.59
N SER A 97 -8.17 -16.66 15.46
CA SER A 97 -9.04 -17.00 16.59
C SER A 97 -8.31 -17.88 17.60
N GLY A 98 -8.22 -17.41 18.85
CA GLY A 98 -7.56 -18.11 19.97
C GLY A 98 -6.18 -17.56 20.38
N ILE A 99 -5.59 -16.63 19.62
CA ILE A 99 -4.26 -16.07 19.91
C ILE A 99 -4.32 -14.56 20.25
N SER A 100 -5.32 -13.83 19.75
CA SER A 100 -5.39 -12.37 19.90
C SER A 100 -6.83 -11.85 19.92
N HIS A 101 -7.08 -10.80 20.72
CA HIS A 101 -8.33 -10.02 20.71
C HIS A 101 -8.36 -8.93 19.62
N VAL A 102 -7.30 -8.84 18.81
CA VAL A 102 -7.20 -7.87 17.71
C VAL A 102 -8.14 -8.31 16.57
N PRO A 103 -8.98 -7.40 16.02
CA PRO A 103 -9.88 -7.70 14.92
C PRO A 103 -9.16 -8.35 13.73
N ASN A 104 -9.86 -9.20 12.98
CA ASN A 104 -9.32 -9.79 11.77
C ASN A 104 -8.83 -8.67 10.83
N PRO A 105 -7.53 -8.61 10.51
CA PRO A 105 -6.96 -7.55 9.69
C PRO A 105 -7.59 -7.50 8.30
N PHE A 106 -8.09 -8.63 7.79
CA PHE A 106 -8.76 -8.69 6.50
C PHE A 106 -10.15 -8.02 6.54
N GLU A 107 -10.86 -8.16 7.65
CA GLU A 107 -12.19 -7.58 7.82
C GLU A 107 -12.11 -6.05 7.91
N HIS A 108 -11.15 -5.53 8.68
CA HIS A 108 -10.97 -4.08 8.79
C HIS A 108 -10.30 -3.45 7.56
N ALA A 109 -9.26 -4.11 7.00
CA ALA A 109 -8.54 -3.53 5.87
C ALA A 109 -9.37 -3.53 4.59
N PHE A 110 -10.18 -4.57 4.34
CA PHE A 110 -10.86 -4.70 3.07
C PHE A 110 -12.38 -4.49 3.13
N ASP A 111 -12.96 -4.33 4.33
CA ASP A 111 -14.42 -4.44 4.52
C ASP A 111 -14.98 -5.77 3.98
N PHE A 112 -14.11 -6.76 3.78
CA PHE A 112 -14.49 -8.10 3.37
C PHE A 112 -14.72 -8.92 4.63
N THR A 113 -15.93 -9.40 4.78
CA THR A 113 -16.20 -10.43 5.77
C THR A 113 -15.39 -11.68 5.43
N VAL A 114 -15.16 -12.55 6.42
CA VAL A 114 -14.56 -13.87 6.20
C VAL A 114 -15.32 -14.64 5.10
N SER A 115 -16.63 -14.45 4.99
CA SER A 115 -17.46 -15.07 3.94
C SER A 115 -17.14 -14.55 2.53
N ASP A 116 -16.87 -13.26 2.37
CA ASP A 116 -16.53 -12.66 1.07
C ASP A 116 -15.21 -13.23 0.54
N VAL A 117 -14.23 -13.42 1.44
CA VAL A 117 -12.93 -14.02 1.09
C VAL A 117 -13.10 -15.49 0.70
N TRP A 118 -13.84 -16.28 1.47
CA TRP A 118 -14.04 -17.71 1.16
C TRP A 118 -14.90 -17.95 -0.08
N GLY A 119 -15.79 -17.01 -0.44
CA GLY A 119 -16.58 -17.06 -1.66
C GLY A 119 -15.79 -16.77 -2.94
N LEU A 120 -14.56 -16.25 -2.82
CA LEU A 120 -13.66 -16.00 -3.96
C LEU A 120 -12.74 -17.20 -4.27
N ILE A 121 -12.59 -18.12 -3.32
CA ILE A 121 -11.64 -19.24 -3.40
C ILE A 121 -12.35 -20.56 -3.77
N ASN A 122 -13.68 -20.59 -3.69
CA ASN A 122 -14.53 -21.73 -4.06
C ASN A 122 -15.42 -21.37 -5.26
#